data_AF-A0A7V5FPL5-F1
#
_entry.id   AF-A0A7V5FPL5-F1
#
_cell.length_a   1.000
_cell.length_b   1.000
_cell.length_c   1.000
_cell.angle_alpha   90.00
_cell.angle_beta   90.00
_cell.angle_gamma   90.00
#
_symmetry.space_group_name_H-M   'P 1'
#
loop_
_entity.id
_entity.type
_entity.pdbx_description
1 polymer ?
#
loop_
_entity_poly.entity_id
_entity_poly.type
_entity_poly.pdbx_seq_one_letter_code
_entity_poly.pdbx_strand_id
1 'polypeptide(L)'
;MAVHERHPPGSRPHKGNCMKTYLVYPYLNSPYFFPPLGIVYLGSYLKKHGVDIELVDLVFSKSLDEYTDRIKKEPPDIVGISTLTLTISTAFEVAKLTKQLYPECTVIFGGPHVTAMPEETLMNEYVDIIAVGEGEQTLLELVRAIEAKKEIEGIAGIGYKKDGKPVFTAPRPFIENLDELPQPDRSLLPTFRNYLAHQTSFPFFMPCGIVIVSRGCPFQCSFCQPMLSKLFGLKVRLRSPQSVMDEIQHLVKTYNVKSIYFTDDTFWANPAWAQDVCRRIIDSGLNKKIYFLGQTNLNTLT
;
A
#
# COMPACT_ATOMS: atom_id res chain seq x y z
N MET A 1 56.41 1.88 -3.83
CA MET A 1 55.37 2.88 -4.17
C MET A 1 54.39 2.21 -5.12
N ALA A 2 53.35 1.57 -4.59
CA ALA A 2 52.28 0.98 -5.39
C ALA A 2 51.09 1.95 -5.31
N VAL A 3 50.70 2.50 -6.45
CA VAL A 3 49.60 3.43 -6.58
C VAL A 3 48.30 2.63 -6.44
N HIS A 4 47.57 2.86 -5.36
CA HIS A 4 46.19 2.39 -5.22
C HIS A 4 45.31 3.13 -6.24
N GLU A 5 44.85 2.41 -7.26
CA GLU A 5 43.76 2.88 -8.12
C GLU A 5 42.48 2.97 -7.28
N ARG A 6 42.00 4.20 -7.07
CA ARG A 6 40.68 4.45 -6.50
C ARG A 6 39.65 4.25 -7.60
N HIS A 7 38.72 3.32 -7.42
CA HIS A 7 37.53 3.26 -8.24
C HIS A 7 36.68 4.53 -8.07
N PRO A 8 36.12 5.12 -9.14
CA PRO A 8 35.21 6.25 -9.03
C PRO A 8 33.91 5.83 -8.31
N PRO A 9 33.34 6.67 -7.43
CA PRO A 9 32.04 6.40 -6.83
C PRO A 9 30.97 6.62 -7.90
N GLY A 10 30.39 5.55 -8.45
CA GLY A 10 29.30 5.70 -9.41
C GLY A 10 28.85 4.48 -10.21
N SER A 11 29.61 3.38 -10.26
CA SER A 11 29.16 2.19 -10.99
C SER A 11 28.41 1.22 -10.07
N ARG A 12 27.08 1.17 -10.19
CA ARG A 12 26.21 0.21 -9.50
C ARG A 12 26.54 -1.22 -9.98
N PRO A 13 26.86 -2.17 -9.09
CA PRO A 13 27.00 -3.57 -9.48
C PRO A 13 25.60 -4.20 -9.59
N HIS A 14 24.88 -3.93 -10.68
CA HIS A 14 23.59 -4.59 -10.93
C HIS A 14 23.83 -6.01 -11.44
N LYS A 15 23.44 -7.01 -10.65
CA LYS A 15 23.35 -8.40 -11.09
C LYS A 15 22.07 -8.57 -11.91
N GLY A 16 22.17 -8.33 -13.21
CA GLY A 16 21.05 -8.49 -14.15
C GLY A 16 20.33 -7.18 -14.47
N ASN A 17 19.71 -7.15 -15.64
CA ASN A 17 19.15 -5.95 -16.29
C ASN A 17 17.84 -5.44 -15.65
N CYS A 18 17.54 -5.77 -14.39
CA CYS A 18 16.27 -5.44 -13.74
C CYS A 18 16.50 -4.37 -12.67
N MET A 19 15.71 -3.29 -12.70
CA MET A 19 15.76 -2.24 -11.68
C MET A 19 15.23 -2.76 -10.35
N LYS A 20 15.82 -2.31 -9.25
CA LYS A 20 15.41 -2.64 -7.89
C LYS A 20 14.39 -1.63 -7.38
N THR A 21 13.18 -2.09 -7.07
CA THR A 21 12.11 -1.26 -6.53
C THR A 21 11.87 -1.56 -5.05
N TYR A 22 11.90 -0.53 -4.21
CA TYR A 22 11.54 -0.63 -2.79
C TYR A 22 10.16 -0.03 -2.56
N LEU A 23 9.28 -0.75 -1.88
CA LEU A 23 8.01 -0.23 -1.37
C LEU A 23 8.12 -0.03 0.14
N VAL A 24 8.14 1.21 0.60
CA VAL A 24 8.38 1.56 2.00
C VAL A 24 7.08 1.97 2.68
N TYR A 25 6.76 1.30 3.79
CA TYR A 25 5.78 1.77 4.75
C TYR A 25 6.53 2.46 5.91
N PRO A 26 6.39 3.79 6.06
CA PRO A 26 7.16 4.54 7.06
C PRO A 26 6.83 4.12 8.49
N TYR A 27 7.75 4.39 9.41
CA TYR A 27 7.51 4.17 10.83
C TYR A 27 6.40 5.08 11.33
N LEU A 28 5.65 4.55 12.30
CA LEU A 28 4.48 5.19 12.88
C LEU A 28 4.73 5.42 14.37
N ASN A 29 4.61 6.66 14.81
CA ASN A 29 4.70 7.03 16.23
C ASN A 29 3.37 6.75 16.95
N SER A 30 2.87 5.51 16.87
CA SER A 30 1.62 5.07 17.50
C SER A 30 1.78 3.66 18.04
N PRO A 31 1.22 3.35 19.23
CA PRO A 31 1.18 1.98 19.74
C PRO A 31 0.12 1.13 19.03
N TYR A 32 -0.76 1.73 18.22
CA TYR A 32 -1.82 1.05 17.47
C TYR A 32 -1.50 1.06 15.99
N PHE A 33 -1.25 -0.12 15.46
CA PHE A 33 -0.99 -0.32 14.04
C PHE A 33 -1.59 -1.62 13.53
N PHE A 34 -2.11 -1.53 12.31
CA PHE A 34 -2.61 -2.64 11.52
C PHE A 34 -1.62 -2.95 10.41
N PRO A 35 -1.53 -4.21 9.95
CA PRO A 35 -0.77 -4.53 8.74
C PRO A 35 -1.19 -3.60 7.59
N PRO A 36 -0.24 -2.95 6.90
CA PRO A 36 -0.55 -1.96 5.87
C PRO A 36 -1.00 -2.62 4.57
N LEU A 37 -2.25 -3.09 4.50
CA LEU A 37 -2.72 -3.86 3.35
C LEU A 37 -2.61 -3.10 2.02
N GLY A 38 -2.78 -1.76 2.02
CA GLY A 38 -2.65 -0.96 0.80
C GLY A 38 -1.31 -1.18 0.08
N ILE A 39 -0.19 -1.08 0.81
CA ILE A 39 1.13 -1.31 0.20
C ILE A 39 1.40 -2.80 -0.12
N VAL A 40 0.77 -3.71 0.63
CA VAL A 40 0.82 -5.16 0.31
C VAL A 40 0.10 -5.45 -1.01
N TYR A 41 -1.06 -4.82 -1.27
CA TYR A 41 -1.75 -4.92 -2.57
C TYR A 41 -0.88 -4.39 -3.71
N LEU A 42 -0.23 -3.24 -3.52
CA LEU A 42 0.72 -2.69 -4.50
C LEU A 42 1.87 -3.67 -4.79
N GLY A 43 2.54 -4.18 -3.74
CA GLY A 43 3.64 -5.14 -3.89
C GLY A 43 3.20 -6.44 -4.57
N SER A 44 2.01 -6.94 -4.22
CA SER A 44 1.43 -8.14 -4.84
C SER A 44 1.12 -7.92 -6.32
N TYR A 45 0.58 -6.76 -6.67
CA TYR A 45 0.27 -6.39 -8.05
C TYR A 45 1.54 -6.24 -8.90
N LEU A 46 2.56 -5.55 -8.39
CA LEU A 46 3.85 -5.42 -9.06
C LEU A 46 4.54 -6.78 -9.23
N LYS A 47 4.57 -7.62 -8.19
CA LYS A 47 5.14 -8.98 -8.24
C LYS A 47 4.41 -9.87 -9.26
N LYS A 48 3.07 -9.84 -9.32
CA LYS A 48 2.26 -10.55 -10.33
C LYS A 48 2.67 -10.16 -11.76
N HIS A 49 3.09 -8.91 -11.96
CA HIS A 49 3.52 -8.39 -13.25
C HIS A 49 5.04 -8.47 -13.46
N GLY A 50 5.78 -9.21 -12.64
CA GLY A 50 7.21 -9.47 -12.85
C GLY A 50 8.11 -8.26 -12.58
N VAL A 51 7.76 -7.41 -11.63
CA VAL A 51 8.65 -6.37 -11.10
C VAL A 51 9.40 -6.93 -9.89
N ASP A 52 10.72 -6.71 -9.83
CA ASP A 52 11.52 -7.03 -8.65
C ASP A 52 11.28 -5.98 -7.56
N ILE A 53 10.57 -6.40 -6.51
CA ILE A 53 10.14 -5.54 -5.41
C ILE A 53 10.62 -6.05 -4.08
N GLU A 54 10.95 -5.13 -3.19
CA GLU A 54 11.17 -5.38 -1.78
C GLU A 54 10.27 -4.47 -0.95
N LEU A 55 9.41 -5.05 -0.13
CA LEU A 55 8.57 -4.29 0.79
C LEU A 55 9.31 -4.12 2.12
N VAL A 56 9.51 -2.87 2.51
CA VAL A 56 10.17 -2.49 3.77
C VAL A 56 9.15 -1.84 4.69
N ASP A 57 8.85 -2.51 5.78
CA ASP A 57 7.95 -2.03 6.81
C ASP A 57 8.72 -1.54 8.03
N LEU A 58 8.69 -0.23 8.24
CA LEU A 58 9.44 0.44 9.30
C LEU A 58 8.61 0.62 10.58
N VAL A 59 7.36 0.16 10.66
CA VAL A 59 6.49 0.36 11.84
C VAL A 59 7.11 -0.18 13.13
N PHE A 60 7.87 -1.27 13.05
CA PHE A 60 8.56 -1.87 14.20
C PHE A 60 10.01 -1.40 14.35
N SER A 61 10.52 -0.61 13.41
CA SER A 61 11.88 -0.10 13.44
C SER A 61 11.97 1.06 14.44
N LYS A 62 13.06 1.10 15.21
CA LYS A 62 13.29 2.15 16.22
C LYS A 62 13.98 3.40 15.64
N SER A 63 14.61 3.24 14.47
CA SER A 63 15.35 4.27 13.75
C SER A 63 15.40 3.91 12.26
N LEU A 64 15.93 4.83 11.45
CA LEU A 64 16.19 4.62 10.04
C LEU A 64 17.47 3.80 9.76
N ASP A 65 18.16 3.30 10.79
CA ASP A 65 19.42 2.57 10.61
C ASP A 65 19.20 1.28 9.81
N GLU A 66 18.14 0.52 10.12
CA GLU A 66 17.79 -0.69 9.38
C GLU A 66 17.51 -0.39 7.90
N TYR A 67 16.77 0.69 7.62
CA TYR A 67 16.52 1.13 6.25
C TYR A 67 17.82 1.54 5.55
N THR A 68 18.67 2.30 6.24
CA THR A 68 19.96 2.77 5.74
C THR A 68 20.87 1.61 5.35
N ASP A 69 21.03 0.63 6.24
CA ASP A 69 21.88 -0.54 6.00
C ASP A 69 21.35 -1.38 4.84
N ARG A 70 20.02 -1.50 4.73
CA ARG A 70 19.34 -2.22 3.65
C ARG A 70 19.63 -1.59 2.29
N ILE A 71 19.38 -0.28 2.13
CA ILE A 71 19.63 0.41 0.84
C ILE A 71 21.12 0.56 0.52
N LYS A 72 22.01 0.57 1.52
CA LYS A 72 23.48 0.52 1.28
C LYS A 72 23.93 -0.83 0.75
N LYS A 73 23.33 -1.91 1.24
CA LYS A 73 23.64 -3.28 0.80
C LYS A 73 23.11 -3.54 -0.61
N GLU A 74 21.91 -3.06 -0.92
CA GLU A 74 21.26 -3.21 -2.22
C GLU A 74 20.61 -1.88 -2.63
N PRO A 75 21.32 -1.05 -3.42
CA PRO A 75 20.84 0.28 -3.80
C PRO A 75 19.53 0.25 -4.60
N PRO A 76 18.52 1.06 -4.22
CA PRO A 76 17.29 1.19 -4.99
C PRO A 76 17.49 2.00 -6.28
N ASP A 77 16.75 1.66 -7.32
CA ASP A 77 16.51 2.54 -8.48
C ASP A 77 15.21 3.33 -8.27
N ILE A 78 14.21 2.72 -7.63
CA ILE A 78 12.90 3.31 -7.33
C ILE A 78 12.54 3.07 -5.86
N VAL A 79 12.04 4.10 -5.18
CA VAL A 79 11.44 4.00 -3.84
C VAL A 79 10.01 4.53 -3.89
N GLY A 80 9.03 3.63 -3.76
CA GLY A 80 7.63 3.96 -3.56
C GLY A 80 7.27 4.04 -2.08
N ILE A 81 6.76 5.18 -1.61
CA ILE A 81 6.42 5.40 -0.20
C ILE A 81 4.90 5.53 -0.04
N SER A 82 4.30 4.64 0.75
CA SER A 82 2.88 4.71 1.09
C SER A 82 2.67 5.67 2.26
N THR A 83 1.80 6.66 2.08
CA THR A 83 1.64 7.77 3.03
C THR A 83 0.23 7.85 3.61
N LEU A 84 0.17 7.87 4.95
CA LEU A 84 -0.97 8.36 5.72
C LEU A 84 -0.63 9.73 6.29
N THR A 85 -1.63 10.52 6.67
CA THR A 85 -1.37 11.81 7.33
C THR A 85 -0.54 11.65 8.60
N LEU A 86 -0.71 10.54 9.32
CA LEU A 86 0.08 10.23 10.52
C LEU A 86 1.54 9.88 10.22
N THR A 87 1.87 9.52 8.98
CA THR A 87 3.21 9.08 8.57
C THR A 87 3.85 10.01 7.55
N ILE A 88 3.26 11.18 7.26
CA ILE A 88 3.79 12.05 6.20
C ILE A 88 5.17 12.63 6.55
N SER A 89 5.37 13.05 7.80
CA SER A 89 6.67 13.57 8.25
C SER A 89 7.75 12.49 8.17
N THR A 90 7.43 11.27 8.63
CA THR A 90 8.36 10.13 8.60
C THR A 90 8.60 9.64 7.18
N ALA A 91 7.62 9.75 6.28
CA ALA A 91 7.79 9.51 4.85
C ALA A 91 8.80 10.48 4.22
N PHE A 92 8.75 11.77 4.57
CA PHE A 92 9.74 12.75 4.09
C PHE A 92 11.13 12.48 4.65
N GLU A 93 11.26 12.00 5.88
CA GLU A 93 12.55 11.57 6.45
C GLU A 93 13.16 10.39 5.67
N VAL A 94 12.34 9.39 5.32
CA VAL A 94 12.75 8.29 4.44
C VAL A 94 13.21 8.83 3.08
N ALA A 95 12.39 9.66 2.43
CA ALA A 95 12.70 10.23 1.11
C ALA A 95 14.00 11.03 1.11
N LYS A 96 14.19 11.89 2.11
CA LYS A 96 15.41 12.69 2.30
C LYS A 96 16.64 11.80 2.41
N LEU A 97 16.59 10.79 3.27
CA LEU A 97 17.69 9.84 3.45
C LEU A 97 18.00 9.08 2.15
N THR A 98 16.97 8.62 1.43
CA THR A 98 17.13 7.97 0.12
C THR A 98 17.86 8.89 -0.87
N LYS A 99 17.40 10.14 -1.04
CA LYS A 99 18.00 11.08 -2.01
C LYS A 99 19.40 11.53 -1.60
N GLN A 100 19.71 11.59 -0.30
CA GLN A 100 21.07 11.90 0.18
C GLN A 100 22.08 10.80 -0.15
N LEU A 101 21.68 9.54 -0.05
CA LEU A 101 22.55 8.40 -0.37
C LEU A 101 22.56 8.07 -1.87
N TYR A 102 21.42 8.24 -2.54
CA TYR A 102 21.21 7.91 -3.94
C TYR A 102 20.38 9.01 -4.65
N PRO A 103 21.02 10.12 -5.08
CA PRO A 103 20.34 11.25 -5.72
C PRO A 103 19.52 10.88 -6.97
N GLU A 104 20.02 9.89 -7.73
CA GLU A 104 19.40 9.37 -8.95
C GLU A 104 18.22 8.42 -8.69
N CYS A 105 17.97 8.02 -7.43
CA CYS A 105 16.81 7.20 -7.09
C CYS A 105 15.53 8.00 -7.35
N THR A 106 14.57 7.41 -8.06
CA THR A 106 13.25 8.01 -8.22
C THR A 106 12.40 7.74 -7.00
N VAL A 107 11.93 8.79 -6.34
CA VAL A 107 11.08 8.69 -5.14
C VAL A 107 9.63 9.03 -5.51
N ILE A 108 8.77 8.04 -5.32
CA ILE A 108 7.34 8.09 -5.67
C ILE A 108 6.52 8.05 -4.38
N PHE A 109 5.66 9.04 -4.16
CA PHE A 109 4.74 9.06 -3.01
C PHE A 109 3.34 8.65 -3.45
N GLY A 110 2.66 7.85 -2.64
CA GLY A 110 1.25 7.50 -2.88
C GLY A 110 0.46 7.35 -1.59
N GLY A 111 -0.81 7.00 -1.71
CA GLY A 111 -1.69 6.70 -0.59
C GLY A 111 -2.66 7.83 -0.20
N PRO A 112 -3.40 7.66 0.90
CA PRO A 112 -4.46 8.58 1.29
C PRO A 112 -4.03 10.03 1.50
N HIS A 113 -2.84 10.27 2.08
CA HIS A 113 -2.37 11.65 2.31
C HIS A 113 -2.09 12.38 1.00
N VAL A 114 -1.32 11.76 0.11
CA VAL A 114 -1.03 12.27 -1.24
C VAL A 114 -2.31 12.56 -2.00
N THR A 115 -3.32 11.70 -1.88
CA THR A 115 -4.61 11.89 -2.57
C THR A 115 -5.39 13.09 -2.02
N ALA A 116 -5.27 13.36 -0.71
CA ALA A 116 -5.90 14.51 -0.08
C ALA A 116 -5.16 15.83 -0.36
N MET A 117 -3.81 15.80 -0.31
CA MET A 117 -2.91 16.95 -0.36
C MET A 117 -1.83 16.79 -1.45
N PRO A 118 -2.21 16.65 -2.74
CA PRO A 118 -1.28 16.26 -3.80
C PRO A 118 -0.21 17.32 -4.08
N GLU A 119 -0.62 18.59 -4.22
CA GLU A 119 0.30 19.69 -4.51
C GLU A 119 1.28 19.91 -3.36
N GLU A 120 0.79 19.99 -2.12
CA GLU A 120 1.65 20.16 -0.94
C GLU A 120 2.69 19.03 -0.83
N THR A 121 2.26 17.78 -1.03
CA THR A 121 3.18 16.64 -0.95
C THR A 121 4.23 16.68 -2.05
N LEU A 122 3.84 16.98 -3.29
CA LEU A 122 4.73 17.01 -4.46
C LEU A 122 5.76 18.15 -4.41
N MET A 123 5.41 19.26 -3.76
CA MET A 123 6.31 20.41 -3.64
C MET A 123 7.48 20.19 -2.68
N ASN A 124 7.50 19.08 -1.93
CA ASN A 124 8.68 18.67 -1.19
C ASN A 124 9.86 18.38 -2.14
N GLU A 125 11.06 18.83 -1.78
CA GLU A 125 12.26 18.71 -2.64
C GLU A 125 12.70 17.25 -2.86
N TYR A 126 12.39 16.33 -1.92
CA TYR A 126 12.78 14.92 -1.99
C TYR A 126 11.74 14.01 -2.67
N VAL A 127 10.63 14.58 -3.15
CA VAL A 127 9.58 13.85 -3.87
C VAL A 127 9.72 14.14 -5.36
N ASP A 128 9.91 13.10 -6.18
CA ASP A 128 10.04 13.26 -7.62
C ASP A 128 8.66 13.16 -8.30
N ILE A 129 7.85 12.19 -7.88
CA ILE A 129 6.54 11.87 -8.47
C ILE A 129 5.54 11.53 -7.35
N ILE A 130 4.27 11.85 -7.57
CA ILE A 130 3.16 11.38 -6.73
C ILE A 130 2.16 10.56 -7.54
N ALA A 131 1.54 9.57 -6.91
CA ALA A 131 0.43 8.78 -7.44
C ALA A 131 -0.84 9.04 -6.60
N VAL A 132 -1.90 9.52 -7.26
CA VAL A 132 -3.16 9.96 -6.66
C VAL A 132 -4.25 8.90 -6.87
N GLY A 133 -4.99 8.57 -5.81
CA GLY A 133 -6.06 7.57 -5.86
C GLY A 133 -5.55 6.13 -5.71
N GLU A 134 -6.11 5.22 -6.50
CA GLU A 134 -5.71 3.80 -6.52
C GLU A 134 -4.38 3.61 -7.24
N GLY A 135 -3.42 2.97 -6.57
CA GLY A 135 -2.03 2.98 -7.01
C GLY A 135 -1.60 1.80 -7.87
N GLU A 136 -2.36 0.71 -7.95
CA GLU A 136 -1.87 -0.55 -8.54
C GLU A 136 -1.41 -0.39 -9.99
N GLN A 137 -2.30 0.12 -10.86
CA GLN A 137 -1.99 0.30 -12.27
C GLN A 137 -1.03 1.49 -12.50
N THR A 138 -1.25 2.61 -11.80
CA THR A 138 -0.42 3.81 -11.89
C THR A 138 1.04 3.51 -11.55
N LEU A 139 1.28 2.79 -10.44
CA LEU A 139 2.63 2.46 -10.00
C LEU A 139 3.31 1.46 -10.95
N LEU A 140 2.56 0.49 -11.49
CA LEU A 140 3.10 -0.42 -12.50
C LEU A 140 3.53 0.35 -13.76
N GLU A 141 2.69 1.24 -14.28
CA GLU A 141 3.02 2.06 -15.44
C GLU A 141 4.23 2.96 -15.18
N LEU A 142 4.31 3.59 -14.00
CA LEU A 142 5.47 4.39 -13.59
C LEU A 142 6.76 3.56 -13.56
N VAL A 143 6.75 2.42 -12.88
CA VAL A 143 7.92 1.54 -12.80
C VAL A 143 8.37 1.10 -14.19
N ARG A 144 7.43 0.68 -15.05
CA ARG A 144 7.75 0.26 -16.42
C ARG A 144 8.27 1.40 -17.29
N ALA A 145 7.74 2.61 -17.14
CA ALA A 145 8.25 3.78 -17.85
C ALA A 145 9.68 4.13 -17.41
N ILE A 146 9.96 4.10 -16.10
CA ILE A 146 11.30 4.37 -15.54
C ILE A 146 12.30 3.29 -16.00
N GLU A 147 11.94 2.01 -15.91
CA GLU A 147 12.75 0.88 -16.41
C GLU A 147 13.09 1.03 -17.90
N ALA A 148 12.11 1.43 -18.70
CA ALA A 148 12.27 1.62 -20.13
C ALA A 148 12.86 2.98 -20.53
N LYS A 149 13.15 3.86 -19.54
CA LYS A 149 13.56 5.26 -19.75
C LYS A 149 12.63 6.04 -20.70
N LYS A 150 11.33 5.85 -20.52
CA LYS A 150 10.26 6.52 -21.27
C LYS A 150 9.67 7.70 -20.50
N GLU A 151 9.02 8.60 -21.23
CA GLU A 151 8.22 9.70 -20.70
C GLU A 151 7.07 9.19 -19.81
N ILE A 152 6.74 9.96 -18.78
CA ILE A 152 5.71 9.65 -17.78
C ILE A 152 4.45 10.51 -17.94
N GLU A 153 4.51 11.55 -18.77
CA GLU A 153 3.51 12.60 -18.92
C GLU A 153 2.13 12.09 -19.39
N GLY A 154 2.10 10.90 -20.02
CA GLY A 154 0.88 10.23 -20.45
C GLY A 154 0.26 9.28 -19.41
N ILE A 155 0.93 9.02 -18.29
CA ILE A 155 0.44 8.08 -17.27
C ILE A 155 -0.68 8.75 -16.47
N ALA A 156 -1.87 8.15 -16.44
CA ALA A 156 -2.98 8.71 -15.68
C ALA A 156 -2.77 8.56 -14.17
N GLY A 157 -3.18 9.59 -13.41
CA GLY A 157 -3.20 9.59 -11.95
C GLY A 157 -1.89 10.00 -11.28
N ILE A 158 -0.98 10.66 -12.00
CA ILE A 158 0.30 11.13 -11.43
C ILE A 158 0.40 12.65 -11.35
N GLY A 159 1.23 13.11 -10.41
CA GLY A 159 1.76 14.47 -10.37
C GLY A 159 3.29 14.47 -10.36
N TYR A 160 3.92 15.44 -11.02
CA TYR A 160 5.37 15.59 -11.10
C TYR A 160 5.75 17.08 -11.24
N LYS A 161 7.04 17.41 -11.09
CA LYS A 161 7.53 18.79 -11.26
C LYS A 161 8.07 19.02 -12.67
N LYS A 162 7.60 20.08 -13.33
CA LYS A 162 8.17 20.59 -14.60
C LYS A 162 8.53 22.06 -14.42
N ASP A 163 9.81 22.39 -14.63
CA ASP A 163 10.36 23.74 -14.41
C ASP A 163 10.07 24.29 -12.99
N GLY A 164 10.13 23.40 -11.99
CA GLY A 164 9.86 23.73 -10.58
C GLY A 164 8.38 23.90 -10.23
N LYS A 165 7.46 23.69 -11.17
CA LYS A 165 6.01 23.81 -10.95
C LYS A 165 5.33 22.43 -10.93
N PRO A 166 4.30 22.24 -10.11
CA PRO A 166 3.54 21.00 -10.10
C PRO A 166 2.71 20.87 -11.37
N VAL A 167 2.76 19.68 -11.98
CA VAL A 167 1.95 19.29 -13.14
C VAL A 167 1.21 18.01 -12.79
N PHE A 168 -0.09 17.97 -13.08
CA PHE A 168 -0.96 16.82 -12.85
C PHE A 168 -1.47 16.28 -14.18
N THR A 169 -1.41 14.96 -14.33
CA THR A 169 -1.98 14.24 -15.46
C THR A 169 -3.48 14.02 -15.26
N ALA A 170 -4.15 13.48 -16.28
CA ALA A 170 -5.56 13.13 -16.19
C ALA A 170 -5.80 12.16 -15.01
N PRO A 171 -6.91 12.31 -14.25
CA PRO A 171 -7.26 11.37 -13.19
C PRO A 171 -7.36 9.94 -13.72
N ARG A 172 -6.86 8.97 -12.96
CA ARG A 172 -7.03 7.55 -13.29
C ARG A 172 -8.46 7.10 -12.92
N PRO A 173 -9.18 6.42 -13.84
CA PRO A 173 -10.44 5.76 -13.50
C PRO A 173 -10.25 4.72 -12.39
N PHE A 174 -11.25 4.58 -11.53
CA PHE A 174 -11.25 3.56 -10.49
C PHE A 174 -11.26 2.14 -11.08
N ILE A 175 -10.61 1.20 -10.40
CA ILE A 175 -10.55 -0.22 -10.76
C ILE A 175 -11.94 -0.84 -10.53
N GLU A 176 -12.71 -1.04 -11.59
CA GLU A 176 -14.10 -1.50 -11.49
C GLU A 176 -14.24 -2.92 -10.93
N ASN A 177 -13.37 -3.83 -11.38
CA ASN A 177 -13.37 -5.23 -10.94
C ASN A 177 -12.21 -5.51 -9.98
N LEU A 178 -12.52 -5.58 -8.69
CA LEU A 178 -11.50 -5.82 -7.66
C LEU A 178 -10.89 -7.23 -7.70
N ASP A 179 -11.54 -8.19 -8.37
CA ASP A 179 -10.98 -9.55 -8.52
C ASP A 179 -9.86 -9.64 -9.58
N GLU A 180 -9.62 -8.58 -10.36
CA GLU A 180 -8.45 -8.50 -11.24
C GLU A 180 -7.14 -8.29 -10.44
N LEU A 181 -7.27 -7.72 -9.24
CA LEU A 181 -6.18 -7.55 -8.31
C LEU A 181 -5.78 -8.90 -7.70
N PRO A 182 -4.48 -9.17 -7.52
CA PRO A 182 -4.06 -10.35 -6.78
C PRO A 182 -4.52 -10.27 -5.33
N GLN A 183 -4.69 -11.44 -4.72
CA GLN A 183 -4.74 -11.57 -3.28
C GLN A 183 -3.48 -10.92 -2.65
N PRO A 184 -3.61 -10.23 -1.51
CA PRO A 184 -2.47 -9.59 -0.88
C PRO A 184 -1.49 -10.65 -0.33
N ASP A 185 -0.33 -10.72 -0.97
CA ASP A 185 0.81 -11.58 -0.62
C ASP A 185 1.50 -11.06 0.64
N ARG A 186 0.98 -11.50 1.79
CA ARG A 186 1.52 -11.15 3.11
C ARG A 186 2.91 -11.71 3.38
N SER A 187 3.43 -12.62 2.55
CA SER A 187 4.82 -13.06 2.65
C SER A 187 5.80 -11.95 2.27
N LEU A 188 5.35 -10.93 1.53
CA LEU A 188 6.12 -9.70 1.25
C LEU A 188 6.37 -8.87 2.51
N LEU A 189 5.64 -9.12 3.60
CA LEU A 189 5.74 -8.39 4.85
C LEU A 189 6.31 -9.31 5.94
N PRO A 190 7.65 -9.38 6.12
CA PRO A 190 8.26 -10.24 7.15
C PRO A 190 7.73 -9.96 8.57
N THR A 191 7.34 -8.71 8.82
CA THR A 191 6.75 -8.22 10.08
C THR A 191 5.28 -8.62 10.25
N PHE A 192 4.62 -9.28 9.29
CA PHE A 192 3.19 -9.61 9.38
C PHE A 192 2.82 -10.35 10.67
N ARG A 193 3.67 -11.29 11.12
CA ARG A 193 3.46 -12.01 12.39
C ARG A 193 3.59 -11.11 13.62
N ASN A 194 4.41 -10.06 13.56
CA ASN A 194 4.55 -9.11 14.66
C ASN A 194 3.24 -8.34 14.88
N TYR A 195 2.54 -7.97 13.80
CA TYR A 195 1.20 -7.38 13.90
C TYR A 195 0.20 -8.30 14.58
N LEU A 196 0.21 -9.60 14.24
CA LEU A 196 -0.66 -10.58 14.91
C LEU A 196 -0.30 -10.74 16.40
N ALA A 197 0.97 -10.54 16.78
CA ALA A 197 1.41 -10.65 18.18
C ALA A 197 1.17 -9.37 19.01
N HIS A 198 1.20 -8.19 18.39
CA HIS A 198 1.19 -6.88 19.08
C HIS A 198 -0.21 -6.23 19.21
N GLN A 199 -1.28 -6.88 18.76
CA GLN A 199 -2.60 -6.25 18.71
C GLN A 199 -3.38 -6.33 20.03
N THR A 200 -3.21 -5.28 20.83
CA THR A 200 -4.13 -4.83 21.88
C THR A 200 -5.04 -3.71 21.33
N SER A 201 -5.81 -3.95 20.28
CA SER A 201 -6.74 -2.93 19.74
C SER A 201 -8.17 -3.16 20.25
N PHE A 202 -8.67 -2.17 20.97
CA PHE A 202 -10.05 -2.05 21.45
C PHE A 202 -11.06 -2.11 20.28
N PRO A 203 -12.23 -2.78 20.43
CA PRO A 203 -12.77 -3.33 21.68
C PRO A 203 -12.32 -4.76 22.02
N PHE A 204 -11.65 -5.49 21.12
CA PHE A 204 -11.64 -6.96 21.22
C PHE A 204 -10.31 -7.62 21.58
N PHE A 205 -9.20 -6.87 21.70
CA PHE A 205 -7.91 -7.36 22.23
C PHE A 205 -7.48 -8.74 21.68
N MET A 206 -7.72 -9.01 20.39
CA MET A 206 -7.46 -10.31 19.77
C MET A 206 -6.72 -10.14 18.44
N PRO A 207 -5.75 -11.02 18.13
CA PRO A 207 -5.05 -11.02 16.84
C PRO A 207 -6.00 -11.13 15.64
N CYS A 208 -6.13 -10.04 14.87
CA CYS A 208 -7.06 -9.96 13.74
C CYS A 208 -6.33 -10.07 12.40
N GLY A 209 -6.77 -11.02 11.56
CA GLY A 209 -6.49 -10.99 10.13
C GLY A 209 -7.35 -9.91 9.48
N ILE A 210 -6.73 -8.96 8.81
CA ILE A 210 -7.46 -7.89 8.13
C ILE A 210 -7.78 -8.32 6.71
N VAL A 211 -9.00 -8.03 6.25
CA VAL A 211 -9.45 -8.25 4.88
C VAL A 211 -10.14 -6.98 4.38
N ILE A 212 -9.84 -6.59 3.14
CA ILE A 212 -10.57 -5.54 2.40
C ILE A 212 -11.48 -6.26 1.41
N VAL A 213 -12.79 -6.06 1.50
CA VAL A 213 -13.77 -6.72 0.63
C VAL A 213 -14.32 -5.80 -0.46
N SER A 214 -14.14 -4.50 -0.31
CA SER A 214 -14.75 -3.45 -1.12
C SER A 214 -13.87 -2.21 -1.21
N ARG A 215 -14.18 -1.36 -2.18
CA ARG A 215 -13.68 0.02 -2.27
C ARG A 215 -14.83 0.94 -2.63
N GLY A 216 -14.83 2.13 -2.02
CA GLY A 216 -15.84 3.16 -2.23
C GLY A 216 -17.00 3.06 -1.24
N CYS A 217 -17.65 4.19 -1.00
CA CYS A 217 -18.75 4.31 -0.04
C CYS A 217 -19.81 5.28 -0.59
N PRO A 218 -21.10 4.90 -0.62
CA PRO A 218 -22.14 5.71 -1.24
C PRO A 218 -22.64 6.83 -0.31
N PHE A 219 -22.26 6.79 0.96
CA PHE A 219 -22.69 7.76 1.96
C PHE A 219 -21.90 9.07 1.86
N GLN A 220 -22.55 10.19 2.17
CA GLN A 220 -21.97 11.52 2.05
C GLN A 220 -21.63 12.15 3.40
N CYS A 221 -21.06 11.36 4.32
CA CYS A 221 -20.65 11.83 5.64
C CYS A 221 -19.63 12.98 5.52
N SER A 222 -19.96 14.17 6.03
CA SER A 222 -19.15 15.38 5.88
C SER A 222 -17.71 15.27 6.41
N PHE A 223 -17.47 14.38 7.38
CA PHE A 223 -16.17 14.19 8.02
C PHE A 223 -15.24 13.19 7.28
N CYS A 224 -15.79 12.20 6.59
CA CYS A 224 -15.01 11.13 5.94
C CYS A 224 -14.99 11.28 4.41
N GLN A 225 -16.15 11.60 3.84
CA GLN A 225 -16.35 11.55 2.40
C GLN A 225 -15.47 12.51 1.57
N PRO A 226 -15.07 13.71 2.05
CA PRO A 226 -14.16 14.57 1.30
C PRO A 226 -12.84 13.89 0.90
N MET A 227 -12.33 12.96 1.72
CA MET A 227 -11.15 12.17 1.40
C MET A 227 -11.52 10.87 0.68
N LEU A 228 -12.48 10.13 1.22
CA LEU A 228 -12.83 8.80 0.71
C LEU A 228 -13.33 8.82 -0.74
N SER A 229 -14.12 9.84 -1.12
CA SER A 229 -14.61 9.99 -2.49
C SER A 229 -13.49 10.27 -3.50
N LYS A 230 -12.40 10.94 -3.09
CA LYS A 230 -11.21 11.13 -3.94
C LYS A 230 -10.39 9.87 -4.07
N LEU A 231 -10.31 9.08 -3.00
CA LEU A 231 -9.49 7.86 -2.96
C LEU A 231 -10.16 6.67 -3.65
N PHE A 232 -11.45 6.44 -3.38
CA PHE A 232 -12.16 5.24 -3.83
C PHE A 232 -13.52 5.50 -4.51
N GLY A 233 -13.98 6.75 -4.56
CA GLY A 233 -15.24 7.11 -5.19
C GLY A 233 -16.50 6.79 -4.38
N LEU A 234 -17.67 7.12 -4.95
CA LEU A 234 -18.98 6.89 -4.34
C LEU A 234 -19.55 5.49 -4.62
N LYS A 235 -19.08 4.86 -5.70
CA LYS A 235 -19.57 3.55 -6.13
C LYS A 235 -18.88 2.46 -5.30
N VAL A 236 -19.68 1.65 -4.63
CA VAL A 236 -19.18 0.46 -3.94
C VAL A 236 -18.81 -0.59 -4.97
N ARG A 237 -17.54 -0.95 -5.01
CA ARG A 237 -16.97 -2.01 -5.84
C ARG A 237 -16.59 -3.15 -4.89
N LEU A 238 -17.10 -4.35 -5.13
CA LEU A 238 -16.96 -5.51 -4.25
C LEU A 238 -16.10 -6.58 -4.92
N ARG A 239 -15.28 -7.26 -4.13
CA ARG A 239 -14.65 -8.52 -4.52
C ARG A 239 -15.70 -9.63 -4.55
N SER A 240 -15.49 -10.69 -5.32
CA SER A 240 -16.43 -11.83 -5.26
C SER A 240 -16.41 -12.49 -3.87
N PRO A 241 -17.54 -13.06 -3.42
CA PRO A 241 -17.58 -13.83 -2.18
C PRO A 241 -16.55 -14.97 -2.15
N GLN A 242 -16.26 -15.59 -3.30
CA GLN A 242 -15.23 -16.62 -3.40
C GLN A 242 -13.83 -16.05 -3.14
N SER A 243 -13.48 -14.93 -3.77
CA SER A 243 -12.20 -14.24 -3.55
C SER A 243 -11.98 -13.89 -2.07
N VAL A 244 -13.02 -13.43 -1.38
CA VAL A 244 -12.96 -13.15 0.07
C VAL A 244 -12.77 -14.42 0.88
N MET A 245 -13.50 -15.50 0.56
CA MET A 245 -13.38 -16.77 1.27
C MET A 245 -12.00 -17.42 1.11
N ASP A 246 -11.41 -17.34 -0.08
CA ASP A 246 -10.06 -17.87 -0.35
C ASP A 246 -9.02 -17.17 0.54
N GLU A 247 -9.15 -15.85 0.70
CA GLU A 247 -8.27 -15.07 1.58
C GLU A 247 -8.45 -15.43 3.06
N ILE A 248 -9.68 -15.52 3.54
CA ILE A 248 -9.99 -15.90 4.92
C ILE A 248 -9.41 -17.29 5.21
N GLN A 249 -9.63 -18.26 4.33
CA GLN A 249 -9.10 -19.61 4.49
C GLN A 249 -7.57 -19.63 4.49
N HIS A 250 -6.93 -18.85 3.61
CA HIS A 250 -5.48 -18.70 3.60
C HIS A 250 -4.96 -18.11 4.92
N LEU A 251 -5.60 -17.07 5.44
CA LEU A 251 -5.24 -16.45 6.72
C LEU A 251 -5.32 -17.43 7.89
N VAL A 252 -6.42 -18.20 7.96
CA VAL A 252 -6.64 -19.20 9.01
C VAL A 252 -5.63 -20.34 8.90
N LYS A 253 -5.39 -20.85 7.69
CA LYS A 253 -4.51 -22.00 7.46
C LYS A 253 -3.03 -21.67 7.65
N THR A 254 -2.58 -20.52 7.13
CA THR A 254 -1.15 -20.16 7.07
C THR A 254 -0.70 -19.40 8.31
N TYR A 255 -1.56 -18.54 8.86
CA TYR A 255 -1.21 -17.63 9.95
C TYR A 255 -1.96 -17.91 11.26
N ASN A 256 -2.87 -18.90 11.27
CA ASN A 256 -3.64 -19.29 12.46
C ASN A 256 -4.39 -18.11 13.12
N VAL A 257 -4.89 -17.18 12.30
CA VAL A 257 -5.68 -16.06 12.80
C VAL A 257 -6.94 -16.56 13.52
N LYS A 258 -7.30 -15.89 14.62
CA LYS A 258 -8.46 -16.24 15.46
C LYS A 258 -9.65 -15.32 15.25
N SER A 259 -9.45 -14.24 14.53
CA SER A 259 -10.48 -13.32 14.11
C SER A 259 -10.15 -12.73 12.73
N ILE A 260 -11.21 -12.36 11.99
CA ILE A 260 -11.13 -11.55 10.79
C ILE A 260 -11.77 -10.20 11.05
N TYR A 261 -11.10 -9.14 10.62
CA TYR A 261 -11.66 -7.80 10.57
C TYR A 261 -11.78 -7.32 9.13
N PHE A 262 -13.01 -7.09 8.69
CA PHE A 262 -13.33 -6.41 7.44
C PHE A 262 -13.18 -4.90 7.65
N THR A 263 -12.14 -4.30 7.07
CA THR A 263 -11.79 -2.87 7.26
C THR A 263 -12.59 -1.90 6.41
N ASP A 264 -13.55 -2.42 5.65
CA ASP A 264 -14.40 -1.68 4.75
C ASP A 264 -15.36 -0.74 5.48
N ASP A 265 -15.61 0.42 4.87
CA ASP A 265 -16.50 1.44 5.46
C ASP A 265 -17.95 0.92 5.62
N THR A 266 -18.38 0.04 4.70
CA THR A 266 -19.77 -0.43 4.63
C THR A 266 -19.91 -1.88 4.14
N PHE A 267 -19.57 -2.85 5.01
CA PHE A 267 -19.67 -4.28 4.68
C PHE A 267 -21.08 -4.70 4.20
N TRP A 268 -22.12 -4.08 4.75
CA TRP A 268 -23.52 -4.39 4.44
C TRP A 268 -24.11 -3.49 3.32
N ALA A 269 -23.29 -2.76 2.57
CA ALA A 269 -23.77 -1.91 1.46
C ALA A 269 -24.49 -2.70 0.35
N ASN A 270 -24.20 -3.99 0.21
CA ASN A 270 -24.95 -4.91 -0.64
C ASN A 270 -25.38 -6.13 0.19
N PRO A 271 -26.65 -6.19 0.65
CA PRO A 271 -27.13 -7.29 1.51
C PRO A 271 -27.03 -8.66 0.86
N ALA A 272 -27.31 -8.79 -0.45
CA ALA A 272 -27.25 -10.08 -1.14
C ALA A 272 -25.82 -10.63 -1.17
N TRP A 273 -24.85 -9.76 -1.45
CA TRP A 273 -23.43 -10.11 -1.41
C TRP A 273 -22.98 -10.47 0.01
N ALA A 274 -23.33 -9.66 1.01
CA ALA A 274 -22.94 -9.91 2.40
C ALA A 274 -23.52 -11.22 2.94
N GLN A 275 -24.78 -11.52 2.59
CA GLN A 275 -25.42 -12.79 2.91
C GLN A 275 -24.72 -13.98 2.25
N ASP A 276 -24.22 -13.86 1.02
CA ASP A 276 -23.47 -14.94 0.37
C ASP A 276 -22.14 -15.20 1.09
N VAL A 277 -21.40 -14.16 1.46
CA VAL A 277 -20.19 -14.30 2.27
C VAL A 277 -20.49 -14.96 3.62
N CYS A 278 -21.52 -14.50 4.34
CA CYS A 278 -21.93 -15.12 5.61
C CYS A 278 -22.31 -16.59 5.45
N ARG A 279 -23.05 -16.95 4.38
CA ARG A 279 -23.44 -18.33 4.10
C ARG A 279 -22.21 -19.21 3.87
N ARG A 280 -21.26 -18.75 3.07
CA ARG A 280 -20.00 -19.47 2.81
C ARG A 280 -19.15 -19.65 4.07
N ILE A 281 -19.12 -18.67 4.97
CA ILE A 281 -18.46 -18.76 6.28
C ILE A 281 -19.11 -19.85 7.16
N ILE A 282 -20.44 -19.94 7.15
CA ILE A 282 -21.21 -20.96 7.89
C ILE A 282 -20.97 -22.35 7.29
N ASP A 283 -21.08 -22.47 5.97
CA ASP A 283 -20.92 -23.74 5.25
C ASP A 283 -19.50 -24.31 5.41
N SER A 284 -18.47 -23.45 5.47
CA SER A 284 -17.09 -23.87 5.75
C SER A 284 -16.84 -24.19 7.23
N GLY A 285 -17.81 -23.94 8.12
CA GLY A 285 -17.69 -24.10 9.57
C GLY A 285 -16.71 -23.14 10.24
N LEU A 286 -16.34 -22.04 9.57
CA LEU A 286 -15.39 -21.05 10.10
C LEU A 286 -16.02 -20.20 11.21
N ASN A 287 -17.34 -19.98 11.14
CA ASN A 287 -18.13 -19.32 12.19
C ASN A 287 -18.00 -19.99 13.57
N LYS A 288 -17.63 -21.27 13.63
CA LYS A 288 -17.42 -22.02 14.89
C LYS A 288 -15.97 -21.98 15.37
N LYS A 289 -15.04 -21.44 14.57
CA LYS A 289 -13.59 -21.52 14.79
C LYS A 289 -12.94 -20.17 15.05
N ILE A 290 -13.46 -19.11 14.44
CA ILE A 290 -12.91 -17.76 14.51
C ILE A 290 -14.02 -16.71 14.61
N TYR A 291 -13.67 -15.51 15.08
CA TYR A 291 -14.57 -14.36 15.15
C TYR A 291 -14.52 -13.52 13.87
N PHE A 292 -15.61 -12.82 13.57
CA PHE A 292 -15.69 -11.90 12.44
C PHE A 292 -16.16 -10.54 12.94
N LEU A 293 -15.45 -9.49 12.52
CA LEU A 293 -15.79 -8.10 12.78
C LEU A 293 -15.94 -7.38 11.44
N GLY A 294 -16.96 -6.54 11.33
CA GLY A 294 -17.13 -5.64 10.21
C GLY A 294 -17.83 -4.37 10.68
N GLN A 295 -17.75 -3.33 9.86
CA GLN A 295 -18.46 -2.08 10.09
C GLN A 295 -19.52 -1.90 9.00
N THR A 296 -20.61 -1.23 9.36
CA THR A 296 -21.58 -0.79 8.37
C THR A 296 -22.29 0.47 8.83
N ASN A 297 -22.79 1.24 7.86
CA ASN A 297 -23.66 2.37 8.16
C ASN A 297 -25.01 1.87 8.65
N LEU A 298 -25.57 2.49 9.70
CA LEU A 298 -26.86 2.10 10.29
C LEU A 298 -27.99 2.08 9.25
N ASN A 299 -27.95 2.97 8.26
CA ASN A 299 -28.96 3.06 7.19
C ASN A 299 -28.91 1.88 6.21
N THR A 300 -27.92 0.98 6.31
CA THR A 300 -27.89 -0.27 5.53
C THR A 300 -28.68 -1.40 6.20
N LEU A 301 -29.08 -1.23 7.46
CA LEU A 301 -29.74 -2.26 8.27
C LEU A 301 -31.27 -2.17 8.25
N THR A 302 -31.82 -1.12 7.63
CA THR A 302 -33.25 -0.86 7.45
C THR A 302 -33.69 -1.18 6.04
#